data_AF-A0A7C7VE17-F1
#
_entry.id   AF-A0A7C7VE17-F1
#
_cell.length_a   1.000
_cell.length_b   1.000
_cell.length_c   1.000
_cell.angle_alpha   90.00
_cell.angle_beta   90.00
_cell.angle_gamma   90.00
#
_symmetry.space_group_name_H-M   'P 1'
#
loop_
_entity.id
_entity.type
_entity.pdbx_description
1 polymer ?
#
loop_
_entity_poly.entity_id
_entity_poly.type
_entity_poly.pdbx_seq_one_letter_code
_entity_poly.pdbx_strand_id
1 'polypeptide(L)'
;DATGSLSSSQLSYQKNLEQYYKRKIQSMLGNALGPDKAIVRVTADIDFDRIDFSEERYDPDTVAIRSEQKILETVSAPAAGGIPGIKGGLADKLQGNLEQKQAGKLKQKKKDITNYEITRSERHVNGSIGKLKRLSVGVLVDGTYSQDKAGKEVYTPRNAEELKKLQQIVRAAIGFNEDRGDEISIVNMAFNSPAAEEKSISTIMDTGMRFAKPFSNLILAVLFIFLVIRPLLNRFILKPEPGRSENKLALEGEGEAGALEGQEVPGLEAPPPFQPLPNAHDELRELASDYPERAAALVKIWLREKQDSEGEDLASA
;
A
#
# COMPACT_ATOMS: atom_id res chain seq x y z
N ASP A 1 14.50 -5.91 7.53
CA ASP A 1 13.69 -5.34 6.44
C ASP A 1 14.38 -5.51 5.09
N ALA A 2 14.00 -6.55 4.36
CA ALA A 2 14.52 -6.84 3.01
C ALA A 2 13.47 -6.44 1.97
N THR A 3 13.26 -5.14 1.79
CA THR A 3 12.55 -4.63 0.60
C THR A 3 13.53 -4.63 -0.56
N GLY A 4 13.88 -5.82 -1.05
CA GLY A 4 14.66 -5.99 -2.27
C GLY A 4 13.85 -5.51 -3.46
N SER A 5 14.36 -4.53 -4.19
CA SER A 5 13.80 -4.15 -5.50
C SER A 5 13.78 -5.40 -6.38
N LEU A 6 12.60 -5.76 -6.90
CA LEU A 6 12.43 -6.91 -7.78
C LEU A 6 13.31 -6.74 -9.03
N SER A 7 14.01 -7.80 -9.42
CA SER A 7 14.72 -7.84 -10.70
C SER A 7 13.73 -7.63 -11.86
N SER A 8 14.17 -7.02 -12.95
CA SER A 8 13.35 -6.79 -14.15
C SER A 8 12.73 -8.09 -14.69
N SER A 9 13.46 -9.21 -14.56
CA SER A 9 12.98 -10.54 -14.94
C SER A 9 11.85 -11.04 -14.03
N GLN A 10 11.98 -10.85 -12.71
CA GLN A 10 10.96 -11.23 -11.72
C GLN A 10 9.67 -10.42 -11.90
N LEU A 11 9.80 -9.11 -12.10
CA LEU A 11 8.65 -8.25 -12.39
C LEU A 11 7.96 -8.64 -13.70
N SER A 12 8.73 -8.99 -14.73
CA SER A 12 8.18 -9.44 -16.02
C SER A 12 7.46 -10.78 -15.88
N TYR A 13 8.03 -11.72 -15.11
CA TYR A 13 7.40 -13.00 -14.79
C TYR A 13 6.06 -12.80 -14.07
N GLN A 14 6.03 -11.95 -13.05
CA GLN A 14 4.81 -11.60 -12.33
C GLN A 14 3.75 -11.00 -13.27
N LYS A 15 4.11 -9.98 -14.07
CA LYS A 15 3.19 -9.36 -15.03
C LYS A 15 2.64 -10.36 -16.05
N ASN A 16 3.49 -11.27 -16.54
CA ASN A 16 3.07 -12.31 -17.48
C ASN A 16 2.08 -13.29 -16.85
N LEU A 17 2.30 -13.65 -15.58
CA LEU A 17 1.40 -14.52 -14.83
C LEU A 17 0.04 -13.85 -14.58
N GLU A 18 0.05 -12.58 -14.15
CA GLU A 18 -1.16 -11.77 -13.96
C GLU A 18 -1.95 -11.63 -15.28
N GLN A 19 -1.25 -11.33 -16.38
CA GLN A 19 -1.83 -11.22 -17.71
C GLN A 19 -2.41 -12.55 -18.20
N TYR A 20 -1.75 -13.67 -17.89
CA TYR A 20 -2.24 -15.01 -18.20
C TYR A 20 -3.58 -15.29 -17.49
N TYR A 21 -3.63 -15.09 -16.17
CA TYR A 21 -4.86 -15.29 -15.41
C TYR A 21 -5.96 -14.31 -15.82
N LYS A 22 -5.63 -13.03 -16.05
CA LYS A 22 -6.57 -12.03 -16.55
C LYS A 22 -7.26 -12.51 -17.83
N ARG A 23 -6.48 -12.93 -18.84
CA ARG A 23 -7.03 -13.42 -20.11
C ARG A 23 -7.87 -14.68 -19.93
N LYS A 24 -7.41 -15.61 -19.10
CA LYS A 24 -8.13 -16.87 -18.81
C LYS A 24 -9.50 -16.61 -18.18
N ILE A 25 -9.57 -15.70 -17.21
CA ILE A 25 -10.83 -15.32 -16.56
C ILE A 25 -11.71 -14.53 -17.53
N GLN A 26 -11.13 -13.58 -18.26
CA GLN A 26 -11.87 -12.74 -19.20
C GLN A 26 -12.47 -13.57 -20.35
N SER A 27 -11.78 -14.58 -20.88
CA SER A 27 -12.34 -15.46 -21.92
C SER A 27 -13.47 -16.33 -21.40
N MET A 28 -13.34 -16.87 -20.17
CA MET A 28 -14.39 -17.67 -19.53
C MET A 28 -15.64 -16.83 -19.25
N LEU A 29 -15.48 -15.63 -18.68
CA LEU A 29 -16.58 -14.71 -18.41
C LEU A 29 -17.17 -14.13 -19.69
N GLY A 30 -16.35 -13.87 -20.71
CA GLY A 30 -16.80 -13.38 -22.02
C GLY A 30 -17.71 -14.38 -22.73
N ASN A 31 -17.42 -15.68 -22.63
CA ASN A 31 -18.30 -16.72 -23.20
C ASN A 31 -19.63 -16.84 -22.45
N ALA A 32 -19.66 -16.55 -21.13
CA ALA A 32 -20.86 -16.65 -20.32
C ALA A 32 -21.74 -15.40 -20.38
N LEU A 33 -21.13 -14.21 -20.47
CA LEU A 33 -21.81 -12.93 -20.31
C LEU A 33 -21.85 -12.09 -21.60
N GLY A 34 -21.05 -12.45 -22.59
CA GLY A 34 -20.80 -11.66 -23.79
C GLY A 34 -19.48 -10.88 -23.72
N PRO A 35 -18.93 -10.46 -24.87
CA PRO A 35 -17.73 -9.64 -24.91
C PRO A 35 -17.94 -8.33 -24.14
N ASP A 36 -16.88 -7.85 -23.49
CA ASP A 36 -16.82 -6.57 -22.77
C ASP A 36 -17.83 -6.39 -21.61
N LYS A 37 -18.52 -7.45 -21.19
CA LYS A 37 -19.42 -7.45 -20.02
C LYS A 37 -18.75 -7.79 -18.68
N ALA A 38 -17.43 -7.97 -18.68
CA ALA A 38 -16.64 -8.19 -17.49
C ALA A 38 -15.26 -7.53 -17.57
N ILE A 39 -14.87 -6.84 -16.50
CA ILE A 39 -13.53 -6.26 -16.34
C ILE A 39 -12.83 -7.03 -15.22
N VAL A 40 -11.67 -7.60 -15.54
CA VAL A 40 -10.91 -8.43 -14.61
C VAL A 40 -9.58 -7.76 -14.28
N ARG A 41 -9.26 -7.72 -12.99
CA ARG A 41 -7.95 -7.35 -12.46
C ARG A 41 -7.42 -8.50 -11.60
N VAL A 42 -6.16 -8.83 -11.79
CA VAL A 42 -5.49 -9.91 -11.08
C VAL A 42 -4.17 -9.38 -10.56
N THR A 43 -3.85 -9.70 -9.31
CA THR A 43 -2.57 -9.44 -8.69
C THR A 43 -2.03 -10.76 -8.16
N ALA A 44 -0.78 -11.06 -8.50
CA ALA A 44 -0.11 -12.29 -8.05
C ALA A 44 1.05 -11.93 -7.12
N ASP A 45 1.00 -12.46 -5.91
CA ASP A 45 2.11 -12.41 -4.96
C ASP A 45 2.96 -13.66 -5.16
N ILE A 46 4.24 -13.47 -5.53
CA ILE A 46 5.14 -14.54 -5.92
C ILE A 46 6.32 -14.55 -4.97
N ASP A 47 6.56 -15.73 -4.38
CA ASP A 47 7.74 -16.00 -3.59
C ASP A 47 8.91 -16.39 -4.52
N PHE A 48 9.92 -15.52 -4.53
CA PHE A 48 11.15 -15.70 -5.29
C PHE A 48 12.31 -16.24 -4.44
N ASP A 49 12.04 -16.67 -3.20
CA ASP A 49 13.06 -17.23 -2.34
C ASP A 49 13.50 -18.59 -2.87
N ARG A 50 14.82 -18.75 -2.99
CA ARG A 50 15.45 -20.00 -3.35
C ARG A 50 15.93 -20.68 -2.07
N ILE A 51 15.29 -21.79 -1.73
CA ILE A 51 15.70 -22.63 -0.61
C ILE A 51 16.39 -23.86 -1.20
N ASP A 52 17.69 -23.96 -1.00
CA ASP A 52 18.47 -25.16 -1.31
C ASP A 52 18.58 -25.98 0.00
N PHE A 53 18.01 -27.18 0.02
CA PHE A 53 18.01 -28.06 1.18
C PHE A 53 18.92 -29.26 0.91
N SER A 54 19.92 -29.47 1.78
CA SER A 54 20.78 -30.63 1.75
C SER A 54 20.60 -31.41 3.05
N GLU A 55 20.14 -32.65 2.93
CA GLU A 55 20.00 -33.57 4.05
C GLU A 55 20.94 -34.75 3.87
N GLU A 56 21.80 -34.97 4.87
CA GLU A 56 22.65 -36.14 4.97
C GLU A 56 22.10 -37.07 6.05
N ARG A 57 21.69 -38.27 5.66
CA ARG A 57 21.21 -39.31 6.57
C ARG A 57 22.20 -40.47 6.61
N TYR A 58 22.48 -40.92 7.82
CA TYR A 58 23.23 -42.14 8.10
C TYR A 58 22.26 -43.21 8.57
N ASP A 59 22.30 -44.36 7.91
CA ASP A 59 21.55 -45.53 8.35
C ASP A 59 22.46 -46.45 9.17
N PRO A 60 22.26 -46.57 10.50
CA PRO A 60 23.09 -47.40 11.37
C PRO A 60 22.84 -48.90 11.17
N ASP A 61 21.73 -49.30 10.54
CA ASP A 61 21.35 -50.71 10.39
C ASP A 61 21.97 -51.36 9.16
N THR A 62 22.36 -50.55 8.16
CA THR A 62 23.08 -51.00 6.95
C THR A 62 24.57 -50.71 7.05
N VAL A 63 25.26 -51.44 7.94
CA VAL A 63 26.72 -51.40 8.07
C VAL A 63 27.38 -52.49 7.21
N ALA A 64 28.10 -52.08 6.17
CA ALA A 64 28.92 -52.97 5.36
C ALA A 64 30.34 -53.03 5.94
N ILE A 65 30.92 -54.23 6.06
CA ILE A 65 32.32 -54.37 6.48
C ILE A 65 33.21 -54.03 5.28
N ARG A 66 34.00 -52.96 5.39
CA ARG A 66 34.95 -52.54 4.34
C ARG A 66 36.25 -53.32 4.41
N SER A 67 36.76 -53.60 5.62
CA SER A 67 38.01 -54.35 5.81
C SER A 67 38.06 -54.97 7.20
N GLU A 68 38.38 -56.26 7.26
CA GLU A 68 38.67 -56.99 8.50
C GLU A 68 40.12 -57.48 8.47
N GLN A 69 40.92 -57.07 9.46
CA GLN A 69 42.28 -57.58 9.69
C GLN A 69 42.32 -58.34 11.01
N LYS A 70 42.44 -59.67 10.91
CA LYS A 70 42.57 -60.59 12.04
C LYS A 70 44.00 -61.12 12.13
N ILE A 71 44.75 -60.67 13.13
CA ILE A 71 46.09 -61.17 13.44
C ILE A 71 45.97 -62.15 14.62
N LEU A 72 46.28 -63.41 14.37
CA LEU A 72 46.40 -64.45 15.37
C LEU A 72 47.88 -64.82 15.54
N GLU A 73 48.52 -64.30 16.59
CA GLU A 73 49.85 -64.71 16.98
C GLU A 73 49.73 -65.81 18.04
N THR A 74 50.06 -67.05 17.65
CA THR A 74 50.18 -68.16 18.60
C THR A 74 51.66 -68.42 18.83
N VAL A 75 52.17 -67.99 19.97
CA VAL A 75 53.53 -68.32 20.39
C VAL A 75 53.43 -69.59 21.24
N SER A 76 53.74 -70.73 20.60
CA SER A 76 54.01 -71.97 21.31
C SER A 76 55.48 -71.93 21.73
N ALA A 77 55.74 -71.68 23.01
CA ALA A 77 57.08 -71.87 23.54
C ALA A 77 57.35 -73.38 23.63
N PRO A 78 58.44 -73.91 23.03
CA PRO A 78 58.83 -75.27 23.30
C PRO A 78 59.06 -75.41 24.81
N ALA A 79 58.53 -76.47 25.41
CA ALA A 79 58.82 -76.78 26.80
C ALA A 79 60.34 -76.83 26.96
N ALA A 80 60.89 -75.93 27.77
CA ALA A 80 62.32 -75.91 28.08
C ALA A 80 62.67 -77.22 28.80
N GLY A 81 63.19 -78.18 28.04
CA GLY A 81 63.55 -79.51 28.51
C GLY A 81 64.86 -79.94 27.89
N GLY A 82 65.90 -79.11 28.02
CA GLY A 82 67.25 -79.44 27.59
C GLY A 82 68.24 -78.48 28.23
N ILE A 83 69.06 -78.99 29.15
CA ILE A 83 70.13 -78.24 29.79
C ILE A 83 71.23 -78.03 28.74
N PRO A 84 71.55 -76.81 28.30
CA PRO A 84 72.64 -76.61 27.35
C PRO A 84 73.97 -76.86 28.07
N GLY A 85 74.69 -77.93 27.72
CA GLY A 85 76.09 -78.08 28.15
C GLY A 85 76.63 -79.46 28.47
N ILE A 86 75.86 -80.56 28.38
CA ILE A 86 76.38 -81.91 28.71
C ILE A 86 76.38 -82.81 27.47
N LYS A 87 77.59 -83.06 26.92
CA LYS A 87 77.87 -84.25 26.13
C LYS A 87 77.88 -85.43 27.09
N GLY A 88 76.86 -86.29 27.07
CA GLY A 88 76.82 -87.44 27.97
C GLY A 88 75.79 -88.45 27.53
N GLY A 89 76.24 -89.52 26.86
CA GLY A 89 75.44 -90.70 26.63
C GLY A 89 75.07 -91.34 27.96
N LEU A 90 73.82 -91.20 28.39
CA LEU A 90 73.14 -92.09 29.34
C LEU A 90 71.63 -91.81 29.40
N ALA A 91 71.00 -91.48 28.27
CA ALA A 91 69.55 -91.20 28.21
C ALA A 91 68.70 -92.38 27.70
N ASP A 92 69.25 -93.59 27.63
CA ASP A 92 68.56 -94.79 27.09
C ASP A 92 68.22 -95.83 28.17
N LYS A 93 68.27 -95.47 29.47
CA LYS A 93 67.98 -96.40 30.58
C LYS A 93 67.14 -95.81 31.72
N LEU A 94 66.24 -94.89 31.42
CA LEU A 94 65.17 -94.49 32.34
C LEU A 94 63.82 -94.54 31.62
N GLN A 95 63.47 -95.75 31.20
CA GLN A 95 62.11 -96.09 30.79
C GLN A 95 61.28 -96.28 32.06
N GLY A 96 60.82 -95.16 32.62
CA GLY A 96 59.91 -95.10 33.75
C GLY A 96 58.72 -94.24 33.36
N ASN A 97 57.52 -94.81 33.46
CA ASN A 97 56.24 -94.14 33.24
C ASN A 97 56.22 -92.76 33.92
N LEU A 98 56.23 -91.72 33.10
CA LEU A 98 55.85 -90.38 33.49
C LEU A 98 54.79 -89.92 32.49
N GLU A 99 53.52 -90.02 32.90
CA GLU A 99 52.44 -89.24 32.29
C GLU A 99 52.76 -87.75 32.51
N GLN A 100 53.54 -87.18 31.60
CA GLN A 100 53.89 -85.77 31.65
C GLN A 100 52.83 -85.00 30.86
N LYS A 101 51.80 -84.55 31.58
CA LYS A 101 50.82 -83.57 31.11
C LYS A 101 51.54 -82.23 30.89
N GLN A 102 52.30 -82.12 29.81
CA GLN A 102 52.97 -80.88 29.41
C GLN A 102 51.94 -79.90 28.85
N ALA A 103 51.32 -79.13 29.74
CA ALA A 103 50.60 -77.93 29.35
C ALA A 103 51.63 -76.84 29.02
N GLY A 104 52.11 -76.82 27.77
CA GLY A 104 52.84 -75.67 27.24
C GLY A 104 51.98 -74.42 27.40
N LYS A 105 52.51 -73.35 28.02
CA LYS A 105 51.79 -72.08 28.13
C LYS A 105 51.69 -71.46 26.73
N LEU A 106 50.57 -71.72 26.06
CA LEU A 106 50.16 -71.06 24.83
C LEU A 106 49.89 -69.59 25.13
N LYS A 107 50.77 -68.69 24.68
CA LYS A 107 50.45 -67.26 24.62
C LYS A 107 49.80 -67.00 23.27
N GLN A 108 48.50 -66.75 23.30
CA GLN A 108 47.74 -66.31 22.14
C GLN A 108 47.52 -64.80 22.23
N LYS A 109 47.93 -64.07 21.20
CA LYS A 109 47.58 -62.66 21.02
C LYS A 109 46.69 -62.56 19.78
N LYS A 110 45.45 -62.12 20.00
CA LYS A 110 44.46 -61.87 18.95
C LYS A 110 44.30 -60.35 18.80
N LYS A 111 44.47 -59.85 17.58
CA LYS A 111 44.17 -58.46 17.23
C LYS A 111 43.18 -58.47 16.07
N ASP A 112 41.96 -58.00 16.33
CA ASP A 112 40.88 -57.86 15.36
C ASP A 112 40.66 -56.36 15.11
N ILE A 113 40.83 -55.91 13.85
CA ILE A 113 40.46 -54.57 13.40
C ILE A 113 39.40 -54.71 12.32
N THR A 114 38.22 -54.13 12.52
CA THR A 114 37.12 -54.12 11.54
C THR A 114 36.75 -52.69 11.19
N ASN A 115 36.81 -52.35 9.91
CA ASN A 115 36.39 -51.06 9.37
C ASN A 115 35.00 -51.21 8.76
N TYR A 116 34.08 -50.32 9.11
CA TYR A 116 32.72 -50.30 8.60
C TYR A 116 32.53 -49.12 7.63
N GLU A 117 31.78 -49.35 6.55
CA GLU A 117 31.18 -48.30 5.76
C GLU A 117 29.71 -48.17 6.18
N ILE A 118 29.33 -46.96 6.56
CA ILE A 118 27.95 -46.60 6.89
C ILE A 118 27.33 -46.05 5.62
N THR A 119 26.12 -46.51 5.29
CA THR A 119 25.38 -45.98 4.15
C THR A 119 25.08 -44.50 4.40
N ARG A 120 25.67 -43.61 3.57
CA ARG A 120 25.35 -42.18 3.48
C ARG A 120 24.30 -41.99 2.39
N SER A 121 23.11 -41.53 2.76
CA SER A 121 22.11 -41.04 1.81
C SER A 121 22.14 -39.52 1.80
N GLU A 122 22.47 -38.94 0.65
CA GLU A 122 22.49 -37.50 0.46
C GLU A 122 21.30 -37.08 -0.40
N ARG A 123 20.47 -36.19 0.12
CA ARG A 123 19.31 -35.64 -0.59
C ARG A 123 19.50 -34.15 -0.79
N HIS A 124 19.79 -33.77 -2.03
CA HIS A 124 19.76 -32.37 -2.48
C HIS A 124 18.38 -32.05 -3.05
N VAL A 125 17.67 -31.11 -2.42
CA VAL A 125 16.40 -30.57 -2.92
C VAL A 125 16.63 -29.12 -3.32
N ASN A 126 16.70 -28.88 -4.62
CA ASN A 126 16.74 -27.53 -5.16
C ASN A 126 15.30 -27.00 -5.24
N GLY A 127 14.97 -26.00 -4.40
CA GLY A 127 13.68 -25.35 -4.42
C GLY A 127 13.42 -24.63 -5.74
N SER A 128 12.25 -24.87 -6.35
CA SER A 128 11.81 -24.09 -7.50
C SER A 128 11.55 -22.64 -7.09
N ILE A 129 12.16 -21.69 -7.80
CA ILE A 129 11.89 -20.26 -7.66
C ILE A 129 10.57 -19.88 -8.34
N GLY A 130 9.87 -18.87 -7.82
CA GLY A 130 8.67 -18.32 -8.45
C GLY A 130 7.38 -19.04 -8.03
N LYS A 131 7.30 -19.48 -6.78
CA LYS A 131 6.08 -20.11 -6.26
C LYS A 131 5.00 -19.04 -6.06
N LEU A 132 3.79 -19.31 -6.53
CA LEU A 132 2.65 -18.42 -6.27
C LEU A 132 2.28 -18.51 -4.79
N LYS A 133 2.46 -17.41 -4.06
CA LYS A 133 2.14 -17.28 -2.65
C LYS A 133 0.65 -17.00 -2.45
N ARG A 134 0.12 -16.02 -3.19
CA ARG A 134 -1.29 -15.61 -3.11
C ARG A 134 -1.77 -15.04 -4.44
N LEU A 135 -3.02 -15.31 -4.77
CA LEU A 135 -3.71 -14.69 -5.91
C LEU A 135 -4.89 -13.85 -5.45
N SER A 136 -4.92 -12.58 -5.84
CA SER A 136 -6.06 -11.68 -5.60
C SER A 136 -6.73 -11.32 -6.91
N VAL A 137 -8.03 -11.59 -7.01
CA VAL A 137 -8.81 -11.39 -8.23
C VAL A 137 -9.99 -10.47 -7.96
N GLY A 138 -10.04 -9.35 -8.66
CA GLY A 138 -11.18 -8.45 -8.72
C GLY A 138 -11.92 -8.59 -10.05
N VAL A 139 -13.22 -8.85 -10.00
CA VAL A 139 -14.08 -8.93 -11.19
C VAL A 139 -15.22 -7.95 -11.06
N LEU A 140 -15.30 -7.03 -12.03
CA LEU A 140 -16.48 -6.21 -12.24
C LEU A 140 -17.32 -6.86 -13.32
N VAL A 141 -18.61 -6.99 -13.06
CA VAL A 141 -19.57 -7.60 -13.99
C VAL A 141 -20.66 -6.60 -14.31
N ASP A 142 -21.02 -6.52 -15.59
CA ASP A 142 -22.13 -5.69 -16.05
C ASP A 142 -23.48 -6.40 -15.91
N GLY A 143 -24.53 -5.60 -15.75
CA GLY A 143 -25.91 -6.07 -15.70
C GLY A 143 -26.45 -6.46 -17.07
N THR A 144 -27.74 -6.77 -17.11
CA THR A 144 -28.46 -7.01 -18.37
C THR A 144 -29.24 -5.76 -18.76
N TYR A 145 -29.32 -5.51 -20.06
CA TYR A 145 -30.07 -4.38 -20.61
C TYR A 145 -31.26 -4.99 -21.37
N SER A 146 -32.47 -4.60 -20.99
CA SER A 146 -33.69 -5.00 -21.69
C SER A 146 -34.31 -3.75 -22.32
N GLN A 147 -34.81 -3.85 -23.55
CA GLN A 147 -35.56 -2.75 -24.15
C GLN A 147 -37.01 -2.81 -23.67
N ASP A 148 -37.49 -1.71 -23.12
CA ASP A 148 -38.92 -1.54 -22.86
C ASP A 148 -39.68 -1.34 -24.20
N LYS A 149 -41.02 -1.45 -24.17
CA LYS A 149 -41.91 -1.26 -25.33
C LYS A 149 -41.74 0.10 -26.04
N ALA A 150 -41.09 1.06 -25.39
CA ALA A 150 -40.74 2.38 -25.90
C ALA A 150 -39.32 2.49 -26.49
N GLY A 151 -38.57 1.38 -26.61
CA GLY A 151 -37.21 1.34 -27.16
C GLY A 151 -36.13 1.91 -26.23
N LYS A 152 -36.46 2.18 -24.95
CA LYS A 152 -35.51 2.65 -23.94
C LYS A 152 -34.83 1.47 -23.27
N GLU A 153 -33.51 1.50 -23.17
CA GLU A 153 -32.73 0.49 -22.45
C GLU A 153 -32.95 0.64 -20.93
N VAL A 154 -33.46 -0.42 -20.31
CA VAL A 154 -33.64 -0.55 -18.87
C VAL A 154 -32.55 -1.48 -18.33
N TYR A 155 -31.71 -0.93 -17.46
CA TYR A 155 -30.68 -1.68 -16.75
C TYR A 155 -31.30 -2.53 -15.66
N THR A 156 -31.01 -3.82 -15.67
CA THR A 156 -31.37 -4.76 -14.60
C THR A 156 -30.09 -5.27 -13.94
N PRO A 157 -29.88 -5.00 -12.64
CA PRO A 157 -28.74 -5.55 -11.93
C PRO A 157 -28.87 -7.07 -11.81
N ARG A 158 -27.74 -7.78 -11.82
CA ARG A 158 -27.72 -9.23 -11.64
C ARG A 158 -28.09 -9.61 -10.21
N ASN A 159 -28.77 -10.75 -10.08
CA ASN A 159 -29.10 -11.32 -8.79
C ASN A 159 -27.85 -11.86 -8.06
N ALA A 160 -27.86 -11.87 -6.73
CA ALA A 160 -26.81 -12.40 -5.88
C ALA A 160 -26.51 -13.89 -6.16
N GLU A 161 -27.51 -14.68 -6.54
CA GLU A 161 -27.30 -16.09 -6.92
C GLU A 161 -26.45 -16.25 -8.19
N GLU A 162 -26.65 -15.37 -9.19
CA GLU A 162 -25.83 -15.37 -10.40
C GLU A 162 -24.39 -14.98 -10.08
N LEU A 163 -24.20 -13.98 -9.22
CA LEU A 163 -22.87 -13.56 -8.78
C LEU A 163 -22.13 -14.69 -8.07
N LYS A 164 -22.82 -15.49 -7.23
CA LYS A 164 -22.24 -16.69 -6.60
C LYS A 164 -21.83 -17.74 -7.63
N LYS A 165 -22.65 -17.98 -8.66
CA LYS A 165 -22.30 -18.91 -9.76
C LYS A 165 -21.08 -18.43 -10.53
N LEU A 166 -21.01 -17.13 -10.85
CA LEU A 166 -19.83 -16.54 -11.48
C LEU A 166 -18.59 -16.67 -10.59
N GLN A 167 -18.74 -16.47 -9.28
CA GLN A 167 -17.64 -16.67 -8.32
C GLN A 167 -17.14 -18.12 -8.33
N GLN A 168 -18.03 -19.12 -8.39
CA GLN A 168 -17.64 -20.52 -8.50
C GLN A 168 -16.89 -20.82 -9.81
N ILE A 169 -17.34 -20.25 -10.93
CA ILE A 169 -16.67 -20.39 -12.23
C ILE A 169 -15.26 -19.80 -12.17
N VAL A 170 -15.11 -18.60 -11.60
CA VAL A 170 -13.79 -17.95 -11.44
C VAL A 170 -12.89 -18.78 -10.51
N ARG A 171 -13.42 -19.31 -9.39
CA ARG A 171 -12.68 -20.20 -8.47
C ARG A 171 -12.14 -21.44 -9.18
N ALA A 172 -12.98 -22.09 -9.98
CA ALA A 172 -12.59 -23.27 -10.75
C ALA A 172 -11.56 -22.93 -11.84
N ALA A 173 -11.68 -21.76 -12.50
CA ALA A 173 -10.80 -21.36 -13.58
C ALA A 173 -9.36 -21.06 -13.12
N ILE A 174 -9.20 -20.46 -11.93
CA ILE A 174 -7.89 -20.06 -11.40
C ILE A 174 -7.21 -21.13 -10.55
N GLY A 175 -7.94 -22.19 -10.17
CA GLY A 175 -7.45 -23.17 -9.18
C GLY A 175 -7.32 -22.52 -7.81
N PHE A 176 -8.41 -21.90 -7.36
CA PHE A 176 -8.50 -21.23 -6.06
C PHE A 176 -8.04 -22.16 -4.94
N ASN A 177 -7.16 -21.66 -4.08
CA ASN A 177 -6.66 -22.39 -2.94
C ASN A 177 -6.80 -21.52 -1.68
N GLU A 178 -7.56 -22.03 -0.70
CA GLU A 178 -7.80 -21.34 0.57
C GLU A 178 -6.55 -21.34 1.47
N ASP A 179 -5.76 -22.40 1.44
CA ASP A 179 -4.50 -22.53 2.20
C ASP A 179 -3.42 -21.54 1.70
N ARG A 180 -3.46 -21.16 0.41
CA ARG A 180 -2.62 -20.08 -0.14
C ARG A 180 -3.09 -18.68 0.29
N GLY A 181 -4.33 -18.54 0.78
CA GLY A 181 -4.94 -17.26 1.07
C GLY A 181 -5.38 -16.49 -0.18
N ASP A 182 -5.78 -17.21 -1.24
CA ASP A 182 -6.34 -16.56 -2.43
C ASP A 182 -7.64 -15.81 -2.10
N GLU A 183 -7.89 -14.70 -2.79
CA GLU A 183 -9.08 -13.88 -2.59
C GLU A 183 -9.75 -13.55 -3.92
N ILE A 184 -11.08 -13.60 -3.94
CA ILE A 184 -11.90 -13.25 -5.11
C ILE A 184 -13.03 -12.32 -4.68
N SER A 185 -13.07 -11.13 -5.29
CA SER A 185 -14.15 -10.16 -5.12
C SER A 185 -14.87 -9.94 -6.44
N ILE A 186 -16.19 -10.15 -6.45
CA ILE A 186 -17.04 -9.92 -7.63
C ILE A 186 -18.10 -8.88 -7.28
N VAL A 187 -18.14 -7.81 -8.06
CA VAL A 187 -19.09 -6.71 -7.89
C VAL A 187 -19.85 -6.48 -9.18
N ASN A 188 -21.17 -6.31 -9.08
CA ASN A 188 -22.00 -5.90 -10.21
C ASN A 188 -22.04 -4.37 -10.32
N MET A 189 -21.73 -3.83 -11.49
CA MET A 189 -21.74 -2.39 -11.77
C MET A 189 -22.20 -2.15 -13.21
N ALA A 190 -23.04 -1.14 -13.44
CA ALA A 190 -23.44 -0.74 -14.78
C ALA A 190 -22.28 -0.08 -15.52
N PHE A 191 -21.81 -0.68 -16.62
CA PHE A 191 -20.71 -0.12 -17.42
C PHE A 191 -21.16 1.02 -18.32
N ASN A 192 -22.43 0.99 -18.75
CA ASN A 192 -23.07 2.01 -19.57
C ASN A 192 -23.94 2.95 -18.75
N SER A 193 -23.65 3.15 -17.45
CA SER A 193 -24.23 4.32 -16.79
C SER A 193 -23.74 5.51 -17.62
N PRO A 194 -24.62 6.35 -18.22
CA PRO A 194 -24.15 7.65 -18.66
C PRO A 194 -23.47 8.22 -17.44
N ALA A 195 -22.14 8.36 -17.50
CA ALA A 195 -21.40 9.10 -16.51
C ALA A 195 -22.22 10.35 -16.35
N ALA A 196 -22.82 10.53 -15.16
CA ALA A 196 -23.76 11.60 -14.88
C ALA A 196 -23.22 12.79 -15.63
N GLU A 197 -23.91 13.20 -16.71
CA GLU A 197 -23.38 14.22 -17.60
C GLU A 197 -22.98 15.32 -16.65
N GLU A 198 -21.69 15.49 -16.44
CA GLU A 198 -21.16 16.70 -15.88
C GLU A 198 -21.64 17.66 -16.93
N LYS A 199 -22.80 18.27 -16.66
CA LYS A 199 -23.37 19.33 -17.48
C LYS A 199 -22.23 20.30 -17.54
N SER A 200 -21.50 20.20 -18.64
CA SER A 200 -20.24 20.86 -18.84
C SER A 200 -20.47 22.28 -18.39
N ILE A 201 -19.59 22.81 -17.54
CA ILE A 201 -19.70 24.16 -16.98
C ILE A 201 -19.95 25.18 -18.11
N SER A 202 -19.60 24.85 -19.37
CA SER A 202 -20.00 25.57 -20.58
C SER A 202 -21.51 25.79 -20.76
N THR A 203 -22.38 24.85 -20.40
CA THR A 203 -23.84 24.99 -20.56
C THR A 203 -24.43 25.98 -19.55
N ILE A 204 -23.86 26.04 -18.33
CA ILE A 204 -24.24 27.03 -17.31
C ILE A 204 -23.68 28.41 -17.71
N MET A 205 -22.46 28.46 -18.25
CA MET A 205 -21.82 29.70 -18.73
C MET A 205 -22.52 30.29 -19.96
N ASP A 206 -22.94 29.45 -20.93
CA ASP A 206 -23.70 29.88 -22.11
C ASP A 206 -25.12 30.35 -21.75
N THR A 207 -25.75 29.69 -20.78
CA THR A 207 -27.06 30.14 -20.28
C THR A 207 -26.93 31.47 -19.53
N GLY A 208 -25.89 31.64 -18.71
CA GLY A 208 -25.61 32.89 -17.99
C GLY A 208 -25.29 34.07 -18.91
N MET A 209 -24.48 33.87 -19.96
CA MET A 209 -24.11 34.94 -20.91
C MET A 209 -25.27 35.41 -21.79
N ARG A 210 -26.28 34.56 -22.02
CA ARG A 210 -27.52 34.97 -22.74
C ARG A 210 -28.41 35.90 -21.93
N PHE A 211 -28.43 35.74 -20.60
CA PHE A 211 -29.17 36.63 -19.69
C PHE A 211 -28.36 37.83 -19.21
N ALA A 212 -27.02 37.77 -19.22
CA ALA A 212 -26.16 38.88 -18.78
C ALA A 212 -26.27 40.13 -19.68
N LYS A 213 -26.40 39.98 -21.01
CA LYS A 213 -26.45 41.11 -21.96
C LYS A 213 -27.67 42.03 -21.82
N PRO A 214 -28.91 41.56 -21.61
CA PRO A 214 -30.03 42.48 -21.37
C PRO A 214 -30.00 43.09 -19.96
N PHE A 215 -29.53 42.36 -18.95
CA PHE A 215 -29.44 42.87 -17.57
C PHE A 215 -28.38 43.96 -17.41
N SER A 216 -27.26 43.89 -18.13
CA SER A 216 -26.24 44.96 -18.10
C SER A 216 -26.77 46.29 -18.61
N ASN A 217 -27.60 46.28 -19.66
CA ASN A 217 -28.19 47.49 -20.22
C ASN A 217 -29.26 48.10 -19.31
N LEU A 218 -30.04 47.26 -18.61
CA LEU A 218 -31.02 47.71 -17.63
C LEU A 218 -30.34 48.37 -16.42
N ILE A 219 -29.29 47.75 -15.89
CA ILE A 219 -28.51 48.28 -14.77
C ILE A 219 -27.86 49.61 -15.15
N LEU A 220 -27.30 49.72 -16.36
CA LEU A 220 -26.68 50.95 -16.84
C LEU A 220 -27.71 52.08 -17.02
N ALA A 221 -28.92 51.78 -17.52
CA ALA A 221 -30.01 52.75 -17.65
C ALA A 221 -30.51 53.26 -16.28
N VAL A 222 -30.67 52.35 -15.30
CA VAL A 222 -31.06 52.71 -13.94
C VAL A 222 -30.00 53.59 -13.27
N LEU A 223 -28.72 53.23 -13.42
CA LEU A 223 -27.61 54.02 -12.89
C LEU A 223 -27.56 55.42 -13.51
N PHE A 224 -27.78 55.54 -14.82
CA PHE A 224 -27.79 56.83 -15.52
C PHE A 224 -28.93 57.75 -15.03
N ILE A 225 -30.13 57.21 -14.81
CA ILE A 225 -31.25 57.97 -14.26
C ILE A 225 -30.94 58.46 -12.84
N PHE A 226 -30.35 57.60 -12.00
CA PHE A 226 -30.04 57.96 -10.62
C PHE A 226 -28.86 58.94 -10.50
N LEU A 227 -27.86 58.82 -11.37
CA LEU A 227 -26.62 59.58 -11.27
C LEU A 227 -26.61 60.87 -12.10
N VAL A 228 -27.41 60.97 -13.17
CA VAL A 228 -27.45 62.15 -14.04
C VAL A 228 -28.78 62.89 -13.91
N ILE A 229 -29.91 62.18 -14.02
CA ILE A 229 -31.23 62.82 -14.03
C ILE A 229 -31.59 63.32 -12.62
N ARG A 230 -31.40 62.52 -11.57
CA ARG A 230 -31.71 62.91 -10.18
C ARG A 230 -30.97 64.19 -9.70
N PRO A 231 -29.64 64.36 -9.88
CA PRO A 231 -28.97 65.60 -9.47
C PRO A 231 -29.31 66.79 -10.37
N LEU A 232 -29.70 66.59 -11.62
CA LEU A 232 -30.15 67.68 -12.49
C LEU A 232 -31.55 68.18 -12.13
N LEU A 233 -32.51 67.30 -11.83
CA LEU A 233 -33.84 67.75 -11.37
C LEU A 233 -33.76 68.48 -10.02
N ASN A 234 -32.92 67.99 -9.10
CA ASN A 234 -32.71 68.64 -7.81
C ASN A 234 -32.00 70.01 -7.92
N ARG A 235 -31.28 70.28 -9.01
CA ARG A 235 -30.67 71.59 -9.28
C ARG A 235 -31.61 72.59 -9.97
N PHE A 236 -32.71 72.13 -10.58
CA PHE A 236 -33.61 73.00 -11.35
C PHE A 236 -35.04 73.15 -10.81
N ILE A 237 -35.53 72.29 -9.88
CA ILE A 237 -36.97 72.28 -9.50
C ILE A 237 -37.23 72.37 -7.98
N LEU A 238 -36.34 72.98 -7.19
CA LEU A 238 -36.65 73.36 -5.80
C LEU A 238 -36.34 74.83 -5.55
N LYS A 239 -37.27 75.70 -5.97
CA LYS A 239 -37.59 76.93 -5.24
C LYS A 239 -38.97 76.74 -4.58
N PRO A 240 -39.02 76.67 -3.25
CA PRO A 240 -40.09 77.28 -2.50
C PRO A 240 -39.50 78.43 -1.67
N GLU A 241 -39.90 79.65 -2.01
CA GLU A 241 -39.66 80.82 -1.16
C GLU A 241 -40.66 80.87 0.01
N PRO A 242 -40.33 81.61 1.08
CA PRO A 242 -41.00 81.58 2.38
C PRO A 242 -42.13 82.62 2.50
N GLY A 243 -43.02 82.42 3.47
CA GLY A 243 -43.51 83.55 4.28
C GLY A 243 -45.00 83.63 4.62
N ARG A 244 -45.26 83.56 5.93
CA ARG A 244 -46.23 84.37 6.72
C ARG A 244 -47.60 83.78 7.07
N SER A 245 -47.72 83.37 8.33
CA SER A 245 -48.79 83.86 9.23
C SER A 245 -48.29 83.80 10.68
N GLU A 246 -48.33 84.94 11.36
CA GLU A 246 -47.99 85.11 12.77
C GLU A 246 -49.22 84.79 13.63
N ASN A 247 -49.02 84.11 14.77
CA ASN A 247 -49.58 84.58 16.03
C ASN A 247 -48.78 84.03 17.23
N LYS A 248 -48.63 84.92 18.21
CA LYS A 248 -47.80 84.85 19.43
C LYS A 248 -48.41 83.99 20.55
N LEU A 249 -47.58 83.85 21.59
CA LEU A 249 -47.75 83.35 22.98
C LEU A 249 -47.23 81.90 23.14
N ALA A 250 -46.31 81.58 24.05
CA ALA A 250 -45.98 82.19 25.34
C ALA A 250 -44.64 81.64 25.92
N LEU A 251 -43.95 82.51 26.68
CA LEU A 251 -43.05 82.29 27.84
C LEU A 251 -41.79 81.41 27.67
N GLU A 252 -40.54 81.89 27.83
CA GLU A 252 -39.82 82.47 29.01
C GLU A 252 -38.91 81.43 29.72
N GLY A 253 -37.66 81.82 30.02
CA GLY A 253 -36.67 81.11 30.85
C GLY A 253 -35.52 80.46 30.05
N GLU A 254 -34.36 81.10 29.84
CA GLU A 254 -33.17 81.23 30.73
C GLU A 254 -32.23 79.99 30.78
N GLY A 255 -30.91 80.25 30.69
CA GLY A 255 -29.80 79.32 30.98
C GLY A 255 -29.16 78.69 29.73
N GLU A 256 -28.20 79.29 29.01
CA GLU A 256 -26.79 79.58 29.35
C GLU A 256 -25.84 78.36 29.42
N ALA A 257 -24.63 78.56 28.85
CA ALA A 257 -23.44 77.70 28.72
C ALA A 257 -23.52 76.55 27.68
N GLY A 258 -22.70 76.49 26.62
CA GLY A 258 -21.40 77.09 26.35
C GLY A 258 -20.28 76.05 26.49
N ALA A 259 -19.89 75.41 25.37
CA ALA A 259 -18.55 74.87 25.15
C ALA A 259 -18.34 74.53 23.65
N LEU A 260 -17.68 75.46 22.96
CA LEU A 260 -16.76 75.17 21.84
C LEU A 260 -15.57 74.40 22.47
N GLU A 261 -14.83 73.49 21.84
CA GLU A 261 -14.16 73.53 20.54
C GLU A 261 -13.40 72.19 20.41
N GLY A 262 -13.22 71.66 19.20
CA GLY A 262 -12.40 70.45 18.99
C GLY A 262 -12.59 69.82 17.63
N GLN A 263 -11.78 70.27 16.69
CA GLN A 263 -11.84 70.08 15.25
C GLN A 263 -11.37 68.69 14.75
N GLU A 264 -12.12 68.15 13.78
CA GLU A 264 -11.78 67.30 12.61
C GLU A 264 -10.72 66.18 12.67
N VAL A 265 -11.16 64.95 12.33
CA VAL A 265 -10.69 64.20 11.12
C VAL A 265 -11.72 63.14 10.71
N PRO A 266 -12.07 63.00 9.41
CA PRO A 266 -13.11 62.09 8.95
C PRO A 266 -12.57 60.72 8.50
N GLY A 267 -13.36 59.68 8.82
CA GLY A 267 -13.52 58.48 8.00
C GLY A 267 -12.49 57.37 8.21
N LEU A 268 -12.99 56.16 8.50
CA LEU A 268 -12.62 54.88 7.88
C LEU A 268 -13.48 53.77 8.53
N GLU A 269 -14.58 53.43 7.87
CA GLU A 269 -15.38 52.23 8.17
C GLU A 269 -14.65 50.97 7.67
N ALA A 270 -14.74 49.90 8.46
CA ALA A 270 -13.96 48.68 8.34
C ALA A 270 -14.25 47.85 7.07
N PRO A 271 -13.24 47.16 6.49
CA PRO A 271 -13.47 46.21 5.39
C PRO A 271 -13.97 44.83 5.88
N PRO A 272 -14.72 44.08 5.05
CA PRO A 272 -15.30 42.78 5.40
C PRO A 272 -14.25 41.65 5.49
N PRO A 273 -14.57 40.53 6.17
CA PRO A 273 -13.61 39.46 6.45
C PRO A 273 -13.26 38.64 5.20
N PHE A 274 -11.97 38.33 5.03
CA PHE A 274 -11.42 37.50 3.95
C PHE A 274 -11.56 36.00 4.26
N GLN A 275 -11.89 35.19 3.24
CA GLN A 275 -11.82 33.73 3.28
C GLN A 275 -10.56 33.25 2.54
N PRO A 276 -9.81 32.26 3.07
CA PRO A 276 -8.56 31.81 2.46
C PRO A 276 -8.83 30.80 1.32
N LEU A 277 -8.23 31.06 0.15
CA LEU A 277 -8.11 30.08 -0.93
C LEU A 277 -6.75 29.35 -0.81
N PRO A 278 -6.69 28.02 -1.01
CA PRO A 278 -5.46 27.26 -0.89
C PRO A 278 -4.63 27.31 -2.20
N ASN A 279 -3.30 27.40 -2.02
CA ASN A 279 -2.21 27.31 -3.00
C ASN A 279 -1.67 28.65 -3.50
N ALA A 280 -0.77 29.27 -2.72
CA ALA A 280 -0.05 30.48 -3.09
C ALA A 280 1.45 30.33 -2.77
N HIS A 281 2.23 29.87 -3.75
CA HIS A 281 3.69 30.02 -3.70
C HIS A 281 4.27 30.70 -4.95
N ASP A 282 3.58 30.64 -6.09
CA ASP A 282 4.07 31.24 -7.34
C ASP A 282 3.56 32.67 -7.60
N GLU A 283 2.44 33.06 -6.98
CA GLU A 283 1.79 34.36 -7.21
C GLU A 283 2.31 35.51 -6.31
N LEU A 284 3.21 35.20 -5.36
CA LEU A 284 3.71 36.16 -4.37
C LEU A 284 4.80 37.10 -4.90
N ARG A 285 5.43 36.80 -6.04
CA ARG A 285 6.46 37.68 -6.63
C ARG A 285 5.88 38.79 -7.49
N GLU A 286 4.72 38.56 -8.10
CA GLU A 286 4.09 39.55 -8.99
C GLU A 286 3.32 40.60 -8.17
N LEU A 287 2.62 40.17 -7.12
CA LEU A 287 1.80 41.07 -6.28
C LEU A 287 2.61 42.00 -5.36
N ALA A 288 3.87 41.67 -5.05
CA ALA A 288 4.75 42.48 -4.21
C ALA A 288 5.28 43.74 -4.92
N SER A 289 5.30 43.74 -6.26
CA SER A 289 5.77 44.90 -7.05
C SER A 289 4.69 45.98 -7.19
N ASP A 290 3.41 45.58 -7.23
CA ASP A 290 2.31 46.49 -7.53
C ASP A 290 1.71 47.18 -6.30
N TYR A 291 1.86 46.60 -5.10
CA TYR A 291 1.27 47.14 -3.86
C TYR A 291 2.20 46.99 -2.64
N PRO A 292 3.28 47.79 -2.54
CA PRO A 292 4.24 47.71 -1.44
C PRO A 292 3.60 47.93 -0.05
N GLU A 293 2.52 48.72 0.03
CA GLU A 293 1.81 48.96 1.29
C GLU A 293 1.03 47.73 1.80
N ARG A 294 0.55 46.87 0.90
CA ARG A 294 -0.19 45.64 1.27
C ARG A 294 0.77 44.53 1.72
N ALA A 295 1.96 44.45 1.11
CA ALA A 295 3.01 43.56 1.56
C ALA A 295 3.52 43.92 2.97
N ALA A 296 3.64 45.21 3.28
CA ALA A 296 4.03 45.67 4.62
C ALA A 296 2.99 45.31 5.69
N ALA A 297 1.70 45.35 5.36
CA ALA A 297 0.64 44.93 6.27
C ALA A 297 0.70 43.42 6.58
N LEU A 298 0.96 42.58 5.56
CA LEU A 298 1.12 41.14 5.73
C LEU A 298 2.36 40.77 6.55
N VAL A 299 3.49 41.43 6.30
CA VAL A 299 4.72 41.23 7.11
C VAL A 299 4.48 41.66 8.56
N LYS A 300 3.72 42.74 8.80
CA LYS A 300 3.38 43.19 10.16
C LYS A 300 2.47 42.21 10.89
N ILE A 301 1.56 41.52 10.19
CA ILE A 301 0.70 40.48 10.76
C ILE A 301 1.53 39.23 11.11
N TRP A 302 2.40 38.78 10.21
CA TRP A 302 3.30 37.64 10.50
C TRP A 302 4.32 37.94 11.60
N LEU A 303 4.81 39.17 11.70
CA LEU A 303 5.70 39.58 12.78
C LEU A 303 4.98 39.60 14.13
N ARG A 304 3.68 39.91 14.13
CA ARG A 304 2.84 39.92 15.33
C ARG A 304 2.47 38.50 15.77
N GLU A 305 2.11 37.64 14.83
CA GLU A 305 1.80 36.23 15.09
C GLU A 305 3.02 35.45 15.62
N LYS A 306 4.25 35.80 15.17
CA LYS A 306 5.48 35.23 15.73
C LYS A 306 5.76 35.68 17.16
N GLN A 307 5.43 36.94 17.51
CA GLN A 307 5.57 37.41 18.89
C GLN A 307 4.55 36.78 19.84
N ASP A 308 3.34 36.51 19.36
CA ASP A 308 2.31 35.84 20.16
C ASP A 308 2.66 34.35 20.38
N SER A 309 3.34 33.70 19.42
CA SER A 309 3.82 32.31 19.57
C SER A 309 4.99 32.15 20.56
N GLU A 310 5.84 33.17 20.75
CA GLU A 310 6.91 33.12 21.77
C GLU A 310 6.40 33.47 23.19
N GLY A 311 5.22 34.09 23.31
CA GLY A 311 4.61 34.45 24.60
C GLY A 311 3.87 33.31 25.30
N GLU A 312 3.28 32.37 24.54
CA GLU A 312 2.56 31.22 25.13
C GLU A 312 3.49 30.12 25.67
N ASP A 313 4.71 30.00 25.13
CA ASP A 313 5.70 29.01 25.58
C ASP A 313 6.37 29.39 26.91
N LEU A 314 6.29 30.65 27.36
CA LEU A 314 6.80 31.09 28.67
C LEU A 314 5.73 31.14 29.77
N ALA A 315 4.45 31.05 29.43
CA ALA A 315 3.34 30.98 30.39
C ALA A 315 2.93 29.53 30.72
N SER A 316 3.50 28.55 30.02
CA SER A 316 3.21 27.12 30.17
C SER A 316 4.40 26.28 30.68
N ALA A 317 5.48 26.92 31.13
CA ALA A 317 6.63 26.31 31.80
C ALA A 317 6.66 26.60 33.31
#